data_AF-A0A1B7MMI6-F1
#
_entry.id   AF-A0A1B7MMI6-F1
#
_cell.length_a   1.000
_cell.length_b   1.000
_cell.length_c   1.000
_cell.angle_alpha   90.00
_cell.angle_beta   90.00
_cell.angle_gamma   90.00
#
_symmetry.space_group_name_H-M   'P 1'
#
loop_
_entity.id
_entity.type
_entity.pdbx_description
1 polymer ?
#
loop_
_entity_poly.entity_id
_entity_poly.type
_entity_poly.pdbx_seq_one_letter_code
_entity_poly.pdbx_strand_id
1 'polypeptide(L)'
;TLADEELLERCNSMGLCILPDNRLDEEQEREVVHEVEREREVDRPPQVPAATHRIYKDVRYFVRTGCIRPNGSRVFTAIFDTLTTTSAASSGSHSWTQDVFASRDFTTTVLAEKTDSYIRPVNWILSSTASGKLVLVIVSPFEVNALLPNIRASKQVHLHIYTPRVIKMMKSCDDLRLYSIPSLPALWTPHEVLVRQLNIFAGQLYLPHYGAYVNLCRFLGMYTADLRDQGTFEVQSDGFIRPEGRPSAADYPNSFQESPVPILEALFSIRRKGLGYLPTHIGKLLSARQLTNEDFEDAD
;
A
#
# COMPACT_ATOMS: atom_id res chain seq x y z
N THR A 1 -29.30 65.87 -41.97
CA THR A 1 -30.08 66.93 -42.67
C THR A 1 -29.71 66.91 -44.15
N LEU A 2 -30.73 66.74 -45.00
CA LEU A 2 -30.70 66.49 -46.46
C LEU A 2 -30.06 65.18 -46.95
N ALA A 3 -28.88 64.77 -46.46
CA ALA A 3 -28.23 63.54 -46.94
C ALA A 3 -28.85 62.23 -46.39
N ASP A 4 -29.40 62.25 -45.17
CA ASP A 4 -30.05 61.07 -44.55
C ASP A 4 -31.46 60.81 -45.10
N GLU A 5 -32.17 61.85 -45.54
CA GLU A 5 -33.53 61.71 -46.09
C GLU A 5 -33.50 61.08 -47.49
N GLU A 6 -32.52 61.44 -48.33
CA GLU A 6 -32.34 60.87 -49.66
C GLU A 6 -31.96 59.37 -49.61
N LEU A 7 -31.20 58.97 -48.59
CA LEU A 7 -30.88 57.55 -48.32
C LEU A 7 -32.10 56.76 -47.87
N LEU A 8 -32.93 57.33 -46.99
CA LEU A 8 -34.16 56.70 -46.51
C LEU A 8 -35.21 56.52 -47.61
N GLU A 9 -35.36 57.49 -48.53
CA GLU A 9 -36.24 57.35 -49.69
C GLU A 9 -35.77 56.26 -50.68
N ARG A 10 -34.45 56.16 -50.89
CA ARG A 10 -33.87 55.09 -51.71
C ARG A 10 -34.09 53.70 -51.10
N CYS A 11 -33.96 53.56 -49.78
CA CYS A 11 -34.24 52.28 -49.11
C CYS A 11 -35.73 51.88 -49.20
N ASN A 12 -36.66 52.83 -49.08
CA ASN A 12 -38.10 52.56 -49.22
C ASN A 12 -38.50 52.21 -50.66
N SER A 13 -37.90 52.83 -51.68
CA SER A 13 -38.18 52.50 -53.09
C SER A 13 -37.67 51.10 -53.51
N MET A 14 -36.74 50.52 -52.74
CA MET A 14 -36.27 49.14 -52.90
C MET A 14 -37.06 48.13 -52.04
N GLY A 15 -38.14 48.55 -51.38
CA GLY A 15 -39.01 47.68 -50.58
C GLY A 15 -38.42 47.24 -49.23
N LEU A 16 -37.37 47.92 -48.74
CA LEU A 16 -36.75 47.64 -47.45
C LEU A 16 -37.47 48.42 -46.35
N CYS A 17 -38.50 47.81 -45.74
CA CYS A 17 -39.11 48.34 -44.52
C CYS A 17 -38.15 48.13 -43.33
N ILE A 18 -37.52 49.20 -42.84
CA ILE A 18 -36.71 49.17 -41.63
C ILE A 18 -37.67 49.17 -40.43
N LEU A 19 -37.92 47.99 -39.86
CA LEU A 19 -38.61 47.85 -38.59
C LEU A 19 -37.63 48.15 -37.44
N PRO A 20 -38.00 48.97 -36.44
CA PRO A 20 -37.15 49.18 -35.28
C PRO A 20 -37.29 47.96 -34.34
N ASP A 21 -36.59 46.87 -34.65
CA ASP A 21 -36.47 45.75 -33.73
C ASP A 21 -35.25 45.97 -32.83
N ASN A 22 -35.50 46.54 -31.65
CA ASN A 22 -34.51 46.80 -30.62
C ASN A 22 -34.25 45.54 -29.77
N ARG A 23 -34.05 44.39 -30.42
CA ARG A 23 -33.62 43.15 -29.75
C ARG A 23 -32.10 43.10 -29.79
N LEU A 24 -31.51 43.69 -28.75
CA LEU A 24 -30.12 43.46 -28.39
C LEU A 24 -29.96 41.96 -28.09
N ASP A 25 -29.24 41.24 -28.96
CA ASP A 25 -28.74 39.91 -28.64
C ASP A 25 -27.61 40.06 -27.61
N GLU A 26 -27.99 40.07 -26.32
CA GLU A 26 -27.04 40.01 -25.21
C GLU A 26 -26.57 38.56 -25.02
N GLU A 27 -25.37 38.24 -25.50
CA GLU A 27 -24.68 37.00 -25.14
C GLU A 27 -24.23 37.10 -23.67
N GLN A 28 -24.98 36.49 -22.75
CA GLN A 28 -24.54 36.31 -21.36
C GLN A 28 -23.73 35.03 -21.21
N GLU A 29 -22.43 35.16 -20.97
CA GLU A 29 -21.59 34.06 -20.49
C GLU A 29 -21.98 33.71 -19.04
N ARG A 30 -22.71 32.61 -18.87
CA ARG A 30 -23.00 32.02 -17.56
C ARG A 30 -21.92 30.98 -17.24
N GLU A 31 -21.03 31.27 -16.30
CA GLU A 31 -20.14 30.26 -15.72
C GLU A 31 -20.99 29.23 -14.94
N VAL A 32 -21.21 28.06 -15.54
CA VAL A 32 -21.86 26.93 -14.87
C VAL A 32 -20.79 26.20 -14.04
N VAL A 33 -20.70 26.53 -12.76
CA VAL A 33 -19.94 25.69 -11.81
C VAL A 33 -20.71 24.38 -11.68
N HIS A 34 -20.25 23.33 -12.37
CA HIS A 34 -20.80 21.99 -12.24
C HIS A 34 -20.39 21.43 -10.87
N GLU A 35 -21.21 21.68 -9.84
CA GLU A 35 -21.07 20.99 -8.57
C GLU A 35 -21.53 19.54 -8.76
N VAL A 36 -20.57 18.65 -9.07
CA VAL A 36 -20.82 17.20 -9.08
C VAL A 36 -20.94 16.74 -7.63
N GLU A 37 -22.16 16.68 -7.10
CA GLU A 37 -22.44 15.97 -5.86
C GLU A 37 -22.18 14.47 -6.08
N ARG A 38 -21.00 14.00 -5.65
CA ARG A 38 -20.73 12.56 -5.55
C ARG A 38 -21.41 12.03 -4.29
N GLU A 39 -22.60 11.45 -4.45
CA GLU A 39 -23.19 10.61 -3.42
C GLU A 39 -22.27 9.42 -3.14
N ARG A 40 -21.73 9.37 -1.93
CA ARG A 40 -20.88 8.26 -1.49
C ARG A 40 -21.77 7.17 -0.91
N GLU A 41 -22.08 6.15 -1.71
CA GLU A 41 -22.60 4.90 -1.17
C GLU A 41 -21.55 4.27 -0.25
N VAL A 42 -21.86 4.16 1.05
CA VAL A 42 -20.98 3.54 2.04
C VAL A 42 -21.38 2.08 2.16
N ASP A 43 -20.73 1.22 1.37
CA ASP A 43 -20.80 -0.22 1.60
C ASP A 43 -20.05 -0.56 2.90
N ARG A 44 -20.80 -1.02 3.90
CA ARG A 44 -20.24 -1.38 5.21
C ARG A 44 -20.02 -2.88 5.24
N PRO A 45 -18.88 -3.36 5.78
CA PRO A 45 -18.71 -4.77 6.06
C PRO A 45 -19.89 -5.32 6.87
N PRO A 46 -20.24 -6.61 6.69
CA PRO A 46 -21.27 -7.27 7.49
C PRO A 46 -21.09 -7.04 8.99
N GLN A 47 -22.17 -7.03 9.76
CA GLN A 47 -22.03 -6.95 11.22
C GLN A 47 -21.56 -8.30 11.76
N VAL A 48 -20.40 -8.30 12.44
CA VAL A 48 -19.83 -9.48 13.09
C VAL A 48 -19.42 -9.11 14.53
N PRO A 49 -19.60 -10.01 15.51
CA PRO A 49 -19.13 -9.79 16.87
C PRO A 49 -17.62 -9.49 16.93
N ALA A 50 -17.27 -8.42 17.64
CA ALA A 50 -15.88 -8.06 17.89
C ALA A 50 -15.20 -9.08 18.82
N ALA A 51 -13.94 -9.41 18.53
CA ALA A 51 -13.15 -10.26 19.41
C ALA A 51 -12.81 -9.53 20.72
N THR A 52 -12.71 -10.27 21.82
CA THR A 52 -12.30 -9.70 23.10
C THR A 52 -10.79 -9.46 23.14
N HIS A 53 -10.41 -8.21 23.33
CA HIS A 53 -9.02 -7.80 23.42
C HIS A 53 -8.30 -8.30 24.68
N ARG A 54 -7.08 -8.82 24.52
CA ARG A 54 -6.29 -9.37 25.63
C ARG A 54 -4.79 -9.25 25.39
N ILE A 55 -4.08 -8.84 26.43
CA ILE A 55 -2.61 -8.86 26.45
C ILE A 55 -2.12 -10.22 26.94
N TYR A 56 -1.47 -10.97 26.07
CA TYR A 56 -0.90 -12.27 26.39
C TYR A 56 0.41 -12.14 27.19
N LYS A 57 0.72 -13.14 28.01
CA LYS A 57 1.94 -13.19 28.83
C LYS A 57 3.21 -13.12 27.97
N ASP A 58 3.17 -13.69 26.77
CA ASP A 58 4.30 -13.71 25.85
C ASP A 58 4.60 -12.32 25.25
N VAL A 59 3.58 -11.48 25.05
CA VAL A 59 3.77 -10.08 24.62
C VAL A 59 4.44 -9.26 25.72
N ARG A 60 4.01 -9.44 26.98
CA ARG A 60 4.68 -8.82 28.13
C ARG A 60 6.13 -9.30 28.27
N TYR A 61 6.37 -10.59 28.01
CA TYR A 61 7.70 -11.16 28.02
C TYR A 61 8.59 -10.56 26.93
N PHE A 62 8.08 -10.43 25.71
CA PHE A 62 8.78 -9.81 24.60
C PHE A 62 9.13 -8.35 24.90
N VAL A 63 8.18 -7.53 25.39
CA VAL A 63 8.46 -6.13 25.76
C VAL A 63 9.56 -6.02 26.84
N ARG A 64 9.57 -6.96 27.79
CA ARG A 64 10.56 -6.98 28.89
C ARG A 64 11.94 -7.45 28.46
N THR A 65 12.03 -8.43 27.57
CA THR A 65 13.27 -9.16 27.27
C THR A 65 13.82 -8.93 25.87
N GLY A 66 12.99 -8.46 24.94
CA GLY A 66 13.29 -8.39 23.51
C GLY A 66 13.24 -9.75 22.79
N CYS A 67 12.98 -10.84 23.51
CA CYS A 67 13.05 -12.19 22.94
C CYS A 67 11.67 -12.84 22.82
N ILE A 68 11.43 -13.52 21.71
CA ILE A 68 10.32 -14.46 21.56
C ILE A 68 10.73 -15.78 22.22
N ARG A 69 9.82 -16.43 22.96
CA ARG A 69 10.14 -17.68 23.67
C ARG A 69 10.45 -18.81 22.68
N PRO A 70 11.48 -19.65 22.92
CA PRO A 70 11.89 -20.72 22.00
C PRO A 70 10.83 -21.78 21.74
N ASN A 71 9.94 -22.06 22.69
CA ASN A 71 8.96 -23.16 22.59
C ASN A 71 7.69 -22.80 21.78
N GLY A 72 7.83 -22.00 20.73
CA GLY A 72 6.74 -21.66 19.80
C GLY A 72 5.52 -21.07 20.52
N SER A 73 5.65 -19.84 21.02
CA SER A 73 4.47 -19.14 21.52
C SER A 73 3.45 -18.97 20.38
N ARG A 74 2.28 -19.62 20.50
CA ARG A 74 1.13 -19.47 19.60
C ARG A 74 0.54 -18.04 19.60
N VAL A 75 1.18 -17.11 20.30
CA VAL A 75 0.79 -15.69 20.39
C VAL A 75 1.42 -14.89 19.25
N PHE A 76 2.58 -15.30 18.74
CA PHE A 76 3.25 -14.66 17.62
C PHE A 76 3.19 -15.56 16.40
N THR A 77 2.64 -15.03 15.32
CA THR A 77 2.50 -15.74 14.04
C THR A 77 3.23 -14.94 12.97
N ALA A 78 3.99 -15.59 12.09
CA ALA A 78 4.62 -14.89 10.97
C ALA A 78 3.55 -14.17 10.14
N ILE A 79 3.82 -12.96 9.68
CA ILE A 79 2.78 -12.06 9.14
C ILE A 79 1.95 -12.67 8.01
N PHE A 80 2.55 -13.41 7.08
CA PHE A 80 1.83 -14.02 5.96
C PHE A 80 0.99 -15.25 6.40
N ASP A 81 1.42 -15.96 7.44
CA ASP A 81 0.65 -17.09 8.01
C ASP A 81 -0.62 -16.60 8.73
N THR A 82 -0.73 -15.30 9.02
CA THR A 82 -1.95 -14.71 9.60
C THR A 82 -3.09 -14.58 8.60
N LEU A 83 -2.82 -14.71 7.30
CA LEU A 83 -3.80 -14.52 6.23
C LEU A 83 -4.64 -15.78 5.94
N THR A 84 -4.47 -16.84 6.72
CA THR A 84 -5.15 -18.14 6.52
C THR A 84 -6.68 -18.06 6.50
N THR A 85 -7.28 -17.09 7.19
CA THR A 85 -8.74 -16.83 7.21
C THR A 85 -9.17 -15.76 6.20
N THR A 86 -8.34 -15.49 5.19
CA THR A 86 -8.57 -14.46 4.16
C THR A 86 -8.49 -15.04 2.76
N SER A 87 -8.99 -14.32 1.76
CA SER A 87 -8.78 -14.69 0.34
C SER A 87 -7.31 -14.65 -0.10
N ALA A 88 -6.42 -14.02 0.67
CA ALA A 88 -4.98 -14.00 0.44
C ALA A 88 -4.24 -15.10 1.22
N ALA A 89 -4.93 -16.16 1.63
CA ALA A 89 -4.30 -17.30 2.28
C ALA A 89 -3.25 -17.94 1.36
N SER A 90 -2.01 -18.00 1.84
CA SER A 90 -0.93 -18.69 1.15
C SER A 90 -0.59 -20.00 1.85
N SER A 91 -0.55 -21.10 1.11
CA SER A 91 -0.09 -22.38 1.64
C SER A 91 1.44 -22.42 1.72
N GLY A 92 1.99 -22.33 2.93
CA GLY A 92 3.32 -22.85 3.26
C GLY A 92 4.51 -22.38 2.41
N SER A 93 4.50 -21.14 1.92
CA SER A 93 5.63 -20.62 1.14
C SER A 93 6.79 -20.26 2.06
N HIS A 94 7.83 -21.11 2.08
CA HIS A 94 9.11 -20.89 2.75
C HIS A 94 9.85 -19.63 2.25
N SER A 95 9.34 -19.03 1.17
CA SER A 95 9.85 -17.80 0.56
C SER A 95 9.57 -16.55 1.42
N TRP A 96 8.53 -16.60 2.27
CA TRP A 96 8.21 -15.51 3.19
C TRP A 96 9.08 -15.55 4.44
N THR A 97 9.33 -14.37 5.01
CA THR A 97 10.11 -14.18 6.23
C THR A 97 9.45 -14.84 7.43
N GLN A 98 10.28 -15.45 8.25
CA GLN A 98 9.93 -16.00 9.56
C GLN A 98 10.46 -15.11 10.70
N ASP A 99 10.79 -13.84 10.40
CA ASP A 99 11.36 -12.87 11.36
C ASP A 99 10.49 -11.61 11.53
N VAL A 100 9.36 -11.53 10.81
CA VAL A 100 8.32 -10.53 11.02
C VAL A 100 7.06 -11.23 11.47
N PHE A 101 6.62 -10.90 12.68
CA PHE A 101 5.49 -11.52 13.35
C PHE A 101 4.36 -10.52 13.56
N ALA A 102 3.17 -11.05 13.81
CA ALA A 102 2.07 -10.29 14.38
C ALA A 102 1.58 -10.95 15.68
N SER A 103 1.14 -10.13 16.63
CA SER A 103 0.52 -10.61 17.84
C SER A 103 -0.88 -11.17 17.55
N ARG A 104 -1.31 -12.12 18.39
CA ARG A 104 -2.65 -12.70 18.31
C ARG A 104 -3.77 -11.66 18.48
N ASP A 105 -3.57 -10.64 19.31
CA ASP A 105 -4.56 -9.58 19.51
C ASP A 105 -4.66 -8.67 18.27
N PHE A 106 -3.54 -8.43 17.56
CA PHE A 106 -3.56 -7.72 16.30
C PHE A 106 -4.36 -8.48 15.22
N THR A 107 -4.13 -9.79 15.10
CA THR A 107 -4.75 -10.62 14.05
C THR A 107 -6.21 -10.96 14.34
N THR A 108 -6.61 -11.06 15.62
CA THR A 108 -7.97 -11.47 16.00
C THR A 108 -8.85 -10.23 16.21
N THR A 109 -9.48 -9.73 15.16
CA THR A 109 -10.37 -8.54 15.22
C THR A 109 -11.83 -8.90 15.47
N VAL A 110 -12.30 -9.95 14.82
CA VAL A 110 -13.69 -10.41 14.81
C VAL A 110 -13.75 -11.92 14.95
N LEU A 111 -14.92 -12.42 15.35
CA LEU A 111 -15.21 -13.85 15.38
C LEU A 111 -15.90 -14.26 14.07
N ALA A 112 -15.12 -14.39 13.00
CA ALA A 112 -15.59 -14.75 11.66
C ALA A 112 -14.70 -15.81 11.02
N GLU A 113 -15.27 -16.60 10.11
CA GLU A 113 -14.50 -17.54 9.27
C GLU A 113 -13.72 -16.81 8.18
N LYS A 114 -14.34 -15.81 7.53
CA LYS A 114 -13.71 -14.96 6.52
C LYS A 114 -13.47 -13.56 7.07
N THR A 115 -12.22 -13.12 6.99
CA THR A 115 -11.74 -11.92 7.71
C THR A 115 -11.23 -10.80 6.80
N ASP A 116 -11.38 -10.93 5.48
CA ASP A 116 -10.95 -9.94 4.46
C ASP A 116 -11.29 -8.49 4.86
N SER A 117 -12.55 -8.21 5.20
CA SER A 117 -12.99 -6.84 5.50
C SER A 117 -12.50 -6.29 6.86
N TYR A 118 -11.93 -7.15 7.72
CA TYR A 118 -11.64 -6.86 9.13
C TYR A 118 -10.15 -6.88 9.46
N ILE A 119 -9.25 -6.97 8.47
CA ILE A 119 -7.81 -6.87 8.71
C ILE A 119 -7.45 -5.46 9.20
N ARG A 120 -6.65 -5.36 10.27
CA ARG A 120 -6.21 -4.08 10.83
C ARG A 120 -5.14 -3.43 9.95
N PRO A 121 -5.12 -2.09 9.85
CA PRO A 121 -3.96 -1.38 9.31
C PRO A 121 -2.74 -1.65 10.20
N VAL A 122 -1.58 -1.79 9.57
CA VAL A 122 -0.30 -1.95 10.25
C VAL A 122 0.18 -0.57 10.63
N ASN A 123 0.11 -0.22 11.92
CA ASN A 123 0.51 1.10 12.41
C ASN A 123 1.57 1.05 13.52
N TRP A 124 1.65 -0.07 14.22
CA TRP A 124 2.45 -0.21 15.44
C TRP A 124 3.34 -1.44 15.34
N ILE A 125 4.64 -1.20 15.36
CA ILE A 125 5.64 -2.25 15.18
C ILE A 125 6.60 -2.17 16.35
N LEU A 126 6.83 -3.28 17.04
CA LEU A 126 7.93 -3.41 17.98
C LEU A 126 9.13 -4.03 17.26
N SER A 127 10.31 -3.44 17.38
CA SER A 127 11.56 -4.08 16.98
C SER A 127 12.38 -4.52 18.18
N SER A 128 13.17 -5.57 18.00
CA SER A 128 14.20 -5.97 18.96
C SER A 128 15.37 -6.66 18.25
N THR A 129 16.56 -6.51 18.83
CA THR A 129 17.79 -7.22 18.41
C THR A 129 18.34 -8.12 19.53
N ALA A 130 17.60 -8.29 20.64
CA ALA A 130 18.07 -8.98 21.83
C ALA A 130 18.41 -10.47 21.61
N SER A 131 17.83 -11.10 20.59
CA SER A 131 18.09 -12.49 20.20
C SER A 131 19.30 -12.65 19.25
N GLY A 132 20.04 -11.56 18.97
CA GLY A 132 21.17 -11.55 18.02
C GLY A 132 20.77 -11.31 16.56
N LYS A 133 19.48 -11.32 16.25
CA LYS A 133 18.92 -10.92 14.95
C LYS A 133 17.79 -9.92 15.13
N LEU A 134 17.55 -9.07 14.12
CA LEU A 134 16.43 -8.15 14.13
C LEU A 134 15.12 -8.91 13.99
N VAL A 135 14.21 -8.71 14.93
CA VAL A 135 12.85 -9.24 14.90
C VAL A 135 11.87 -8.08 14.92
N LEU A 136 10.85 -8.14 14.08
CA LEU A 136 9.76 -7.17 14.04
C LEU A 136 8.46 -7.85 14.48
N VAL A 137 7.68 -7.18 15.32
CA VAL A 137 6.41 -7.67 15.84
C VAL A 137 5.34 -6.60 15.68
N ILE A 138 4.36 -6.85 14.82
CA ILE A 138 3.17 -6.01 14.68
C ILE A 138 2.26 -6.27 15.88
N VAL A 139 1.85 -5.20 16.56
CA VAL A 139 1.01 -5.26 17.76
C VAL A 139 -0.25 -4.43 17.60
N SER A 140 -1.29 -4.77 18.35
CA SER A 140 -2.54 -4.02 18.27
C SER A 140 -2.44 -2.67 18.99
N PRO A 141 -3.29 -1.68 18.62
CA PRO A 141 -3.38 -0.43 19.37
C PRO A 141 -3.71 -0.65 20.86
N PHE A 142 -4.49 -1.69 21.19
CA PHE A 142 -4.86 -2.04 22.55
C PHE A 142 -3.64 -2.49 23.36
N GLU A 143 -2.82 -3.38 22.80
CA GLU A 143 -1.58 -3.85 23.42
C GLU A 143 -0.59 -2.71 23.62
N VAL A 144 -0.41 -1.86 22.61
CA VAL A 144 0.47 -0.68 22.69
C VAL A 144 0.03 0.25 23.80
N ASN A 145 -1.25 0.62 23.85
CA ASN A 145 -1.76 1.56 24.85
C ASN A 145 -1.51 1.07 26.28
N ALA A 146 -1.75 -0.22 26.52
CA ALA A 146 -1.59 -0.80 27.84
C ALA A 146 -0.12 -1.08 28.23
N LEU A 147 0.76 -1.34 27.26
CA LEU A 147 2.17 -1.65 27.51
C LEU A 147 3.09 -0.45 27.32
N LEU A 148 2.57 0.72 26.91
CA LEU A 148 3.36 1.91 26.63
C LEU A 148 4.32 2.31 27.76
N PRO A 149 3.93 2.26 29.07
CA PRO A 149 4.87 2.56 30.16
C PRO A 149 6.05 1.57 30.20
N ASN A 150 5.79 0.28 29.97
CA ASN A 150 6.83 -0.75 29.94
C ASN A 150 7.72 -0.63 28.71
N ILE A 151 7.15 -0.30 27.55
CA ILE A 151 7.88 -0.05 26.30
C ILE A 151 8.83 1.14 26.50
N ARG A 152 8.34 2.26 27.04
CA ARG A 152 9.15 3.47 27.32
C ARG A 152 10.34 3.19 28.24
N ALA A 153 10.15 2.31 29.23
CA ALA A 153 11.21 1.94 30.17
C ALA A 153 12.13 0.84 29.65
N SER A 154 11.79 0.18 28.54
CA SER A 154 12.57 -0.93 28.00
C SER A 154 13.82 -0.44 27.28
N LYS A 155 14.91 -1.20 27.39
CA LYS A 155 16.12 -1.03 26.58
C LYS A 155 16.23 -2.07 25.47
N GLN A 156 15.28 -3.01 25.42
CA GLN A 156 15.34 -4.19 24.56
C GLN A 156 14.42 -4.09 23.35
N VAL A 157 13.37 -3.27 23.44
CA VAL A 157 12.39 -3.10 22.37
C VAL A 157 12.23 -1.62 22.04
N HIS A 158 11.93 -1.35 20.76
CA HIS A 158 11.54 -0.04 20.29
C HIS A 158 10.18 -0.13 19.60
N LEU A 159 9.24 0.71 20.00
CA LEU A 159 7.97 0.91 19.30
C LEU A 159 8.16 1.91 18.18
N HIS A 160 7.74 1.54 16.98
CA HIS A 160 7.75 2.36 15.78
C HIS A 160 6.31 2.68 15.39
N ILE A 161 6.03 3.96 15.16
CA ILE A 161 4.86 4.38 14.41
C ILE A 161 5.19 4.19 12.94
N TYR A 162 4.32 3.48 12.23
CA TYR A 162 4.50 3.12 10.84
C TYR A 162 3.22 3.42 10.06
N THR A 163 3.37 3.75 8.79
CA THR A 163 2.26 3.84 7.84
C THR A 163 2.77 3.45 6.46
N PRO A 164 2.06 2.57 5.72
CA PRO A 164 2.45 2.21 4.37
C PRO A 164 2.27 3.41 3.42
N ARG A 165 3.17 3.58 2.45
CA ARG A 165 3.08 4.63 1.42
C ARG A 165 1.98 4.29 0.40
N VAL A 166 0.74 4.68 0.71
CA VAL A 166 -0.46 4.42 -0.12
C VAL A 166 -0.83 5.59 -1.04
N ILE A 167 -0.15 6.72 -0.92
CA ILE A 167 -0.29 7.91 -1.78
C ILE A 167 1.12 8.31 -2.24
N LYS A 168 1.30 8.69 -3.52
CA LYS A 168 2.62 9.04 -4.09
C LYS A 168 3.32 10.13 -3.27
N MET A 169 2.60 11.16 -2.84
CA MET A 169 3.13 12.29 -2.08
C MET A 169 3.45 12.00 -0.60
N MET A 170 3.09 10.82 -0.08
CA MET A 170 3.47 10.45 1.29
C MET A 170 4.98 10.23 1.38
N LYS A 171 5.60 10.73 2.46
CA LYS A 171 6.98 10.36 2.79
C LYS A 171 7.05 8.87 3.13
N SER A 172 8.14 8.23 2.71
CA SER A 172 8.38 6.83 3.06
C SER A 172 8.60 6.69 4.57
N CYS A 173 8.08 5.60 5.14
CA CYS A 173 8.31 5.18 6.53
C CYS A 173 9.12 3.87 6.58
N ASP A 174 9.80 3.52 5.47
CA ASP A 174 10.55 2.28 5.31
C ASP A 174 11.75 2.21 6.28
N ASP A 175 12.27 3.36 6.71
CA ASP A 175 13.35 3.44 7.71
C ASP A 175 12.89 3.16 9.15
N LEU A 176 11.58 3.00 9.37
CA LEU A 176 10.91 2.83 10.67
C LEU A 176 11.26 3.95 11.68
N ARG A 177 11.60 5.16 11.21
CA ARG A 177 12.02 6.29 12.06
C ARG A 177 11.02 7.45 12.11
N LEU A 178 9.83 7.30 11.49
CA LEU A 178 8.76 8.31 11.56
C LEU A 178 8.53 8.79 13.00
N TYR A 179 8.41 7.86 13.94
CA TYR A 179 8.46 8.13 15.37
C TYR A 179 8.77 6.84 16.13
N SER A 180 9.71 6.90 17.08
CA SER A 180 10.14 5.71 17.83
C SER A 180 10.23 5.94 19.33
N ILE A 181 9.79 4.95 20.11
CA ILE A 181 9.77 4.99 21.58
C ILE A 181 10.31 3.67 22.16
N PRO A 182 11.36 3.69 22.99
CA PRO A 182 12.26 4.83 23.20
C PRO A 182 13.02 5.17 21.91
N SER A 183 13.67 6.34 21.89
CA SER A 183 14.45 6.80 20.75
C SER A 183 15.46 5.75 20.29
N LEU A 184 15.57 5.58 18.98
CA LEU A 184 16.50 4.64 18.38
C LEU A 184 17.94 5.16 18.46
N PRO A 185 18.94 4.26 18.54
CA PRO A 185 20.33 4.63 18.31
C PRO A 185 20.53 5.33 16.94
N ALA A 186 21.49 6.25 16.86
CA ALA A 186 21.76 7.00 15.62
C ALA A 186 22.08 6.08 14.43
N LEU A 187 22.85 5.02 14.67
CA LEU A 187 23.27 4.05 13.66
C LEU A 187 22.29 2.88 13.44
N TRP A 188 21.13 2.90 14.10
CA TRP A 188 20.16 1.83 13.93
C TRP A 188 19.55 1.87 12.51
N THR A 189 19.55 0.75 11.81
CA THR A 189 18.93 0.63 10.49
C THR A 189 18.11 -0.65 10.44
N PRO A 190 16.88 -0.62 9.90
CA PRO A 190 16.11 -1.83 9.75
C PRO A 190 16.70 -2.70 8.64
N HIS A 191 16.46 -4.01 8.72
CA HIS A 191 16.89 -4.94 7.68
C HIS A 191 15.96 -4.83 6.46
N GLU A 192 16.49 -4.44 5.31
CA GLU A 192 15.69 -4.13 4.11
C GLU A 192 14.76 -5.27 3.67
N VAL A 193 15.22 -6.53 3.77
CA VAL A 193 14.38 -7.70 3.42
C VAL A 193 13.14 -7.80 4.32
N LEU A 194 13.26 -7.47 5.61
CA LEU A 194 12.14 -7.52 6.55
C LEU A 194 11.17 -6.37 6.29
N VAL A 195 11.69 -5.17 6.05
CA VAL A 195 10.89 -3.98 5.72
C VAL A 195 10.14 -4.17 4.41
N ARG A 196 10.78 -4.73 3.38
CA ARG A 196 10.12 -5.02 2.09
C ARG A 196 8.90 -5.91 2.28
N GLN A 197 9.04 -6.98 3.05
CA GLN A 197 7.96 -7.91 3.31
C GLN A 197 6.88 -7.33 4.23
N LEU A 198 7.27 -6.53 5.22
CA LEU A 198 6.36 -5.72 6.02
C LEU A 198 5.53 -4.76 5.15
N ASN A 199 6.17 -4.07 4.19
CA ASN A 199 5.53 -3.13 3.28
C ASN A 199 4.50 -3.81 2.37
N ILE A 200 4.85 -4.98 1.82
CA ILE A 200 3.92 -5.83 1.08
C ILE A 200 2.73 -6.18 1.97
N PHE A 201 2.99 -6.74 3.15
CA PHE A 201 1.94 -7.13 4.09
C PHE A 201 1.04 -5.96 4.49
N ALA A 202 1.60 -4.77 4.69
CA ALA A 202 0.88 -3.57 5.07
C ALA A 202 0.08 -2.93 3.93
N GLY A 203 0.33 -3.32 2.67
CA GLY A 203 -0.37 -2.78 1.49
C GLY A 203 0.23 -1.48 0.96
N GLN A 204 1.56 -1.29 1.07
CA GLN A 204 2.27 -0.16 0.47
C GLN A 204 2.17 -0.20 -1.06
N LEU A 205 1.78 0.93 -1.68
CA LEU A 205 1.52 1.00 -3.12
C LEU A 205 2.64 1.67 -3.92
N TYR A 206 3.41 2.54 -3.27
CA TYR A 206 4.48 3.31 -3.90
C TYR A 206 5.82 2.92 -3.29
N LEU A 207 6.80 2.71 -4.18
CA LEU A 207 8.17 2.34 -3.84
C LEU A 207 9.05 3.60 -3.81
N PRO A 208 10.11 3.66 -2.98
CA PRO A 208 10.89 4.88 -2.78
C PRO A 208 11.75 5.28 -3.98
N HIS A 209 12.27 4.32 -4.75
CA HIS A 209 13.12 4.55 -5.92
C HIS A 209 13.15 3.31 -6.83
N TYR A 210 13.66 3.46 -8.05
CA TYR A 210 13.72 2.37 -9.04
C TYR A 210 14.47 1.13 -8.54
N GLY A 211 15.58 1.31 -7.83
CA GLY A 211 16.32 0.18 -7.24
C GLY A 211 15.49 -0.66 -6.26
N ALA A 212 14.55 -0.04 -5.51
CA ALA A 212 13.66 -0.78 -4.61
C ALA A 212 12.63 -1.61 -5.40
N TYR A 213 12.21 -1.14 -6.58
CA TYR A 213 11.39 -1.91 -7.52
C TYR A 213 12.14 -3.12 -8.07
N VAL A 214 13.36 -2.93 -8.57
CA VAL A 214 14.18 -4.06 -9.05
C VAL A 214 14.36 -5.09 -7.93
N ASN A 215 14.74 -4.67 -6.73
CA ASN A 215 14.91 -5.56 -5.58
C ASN A 215 13.62 -6.30 -5.18
N LEU A 216 12.46 -5.66 -5.31
CA LEU A 216 11.17 -6.30 -5.10
C LEU A 216 10.89 -7.34 -6.19
N CYS A 217 11.12 -7.02 -7.46
CA CYS A 217 10.99 -7.97 -8.55
C CYS A 217 11.91 -9.17 -8.38
N ARG A 218 13.17 -8.98 -7.97
CA ARG A 218 14.10 -10.08 -7.65
C ARG A 218 13.53 -11.01 -6.58
N PHE A 219 13.06 -10.43 -5.48
CA PHE A 219 12.45 -11.20 -4.40
C PHE A 219 11.21 -12.00 -4.85
N LEU A 220 10.36 -11.39 -5.68
CA LEU A 220 9.14 -12.02 -6.19
C LEU A 220 9.37 -12.95 -7.38
N GLY A 221 10.59 -12.99 -7.95
CA GLY A 221 10.89 -13.76 -9.16
C GLY A 221 10.32 -13.15 -10.45
N MET A 222 10.11 -11.84 -10.49
CA MET A 222 9.49 -11.13 -11.60
C MET A 222 10.51 -10.63 -12.62
N TYR A 223 10.10 -10.62 -13.89
CA TYR A 223 10.88 -10.05 -14.98
C TYR A 223 11.07 -8.54 -14.82
N THR A 224 12.25 -8.08 -15.23
CA THR A 224 12.69 -6.69 -15.23
C THR A 224 13.52 -6.45 -16.49
N ALA A 225 13.50 -5.21 -17.00
CA ALA A 225 14.08 -4.89 -18.31
C ALA A 225 15.60 -5.14 -18.38
N ASP A 226 16.31 -5.06 -17.25
CA ASP A 226 17.74 -5.35 -17.13
C ASP A 226 18.08 -6.84 -17.31
N LEU A 227 17.08 -7.73 -17.34
CA LEU A 227 17.27 -9.15 -17.65
C LEU A 227 17.23 -9.48 -19.14
N ARG A 228 16.85 -8.53 -20.01
CA ARG A 228 16.64 -8.79 -21.45
C ARG A 228 17.84 -9.50 -22.10
N ASP A 229 19.05 -9.09 -21.72
CA ASP A 229 20.29 -9.59 -22.32
C ASP A 229 20.96 -10.68 -21.47
N GLN A 230 20.28 -11.21 -20.45
CA GLN A 230 20.79 -12.23 -19.51
C GLN A 230 20.51 -13.68 -19.97
N GLY A 231 20.21 -13.88 -21.26
CA GLY A 231 19.97 -15.19 -21.86
C GLY A 231 18.51 -15.43 -22.26
N THR A 232 18.18 -16.69 -22.55
CA THR A 232 16.83 -17.11 -22.96
C THR A 232 16.15 -17.84 -21.82
N PHE A 233 15.02 -17.31 -21.37
CA PHE A 233 14.20 -17.88 -20.30
C PHE A 233 12.72 -17.57 -20.54
N GLU A 234 11.85 -18.39 -19.96
CA GLU A 234 10.40 -18.25 -20.10
C GLU A 234 9.86 -17.26 -19.05
N VAL A 235 9.11 -16.27 -19.52
CA VAL A 235 8.38 -15.31 -18.68
C VAL A 235 6.89 -15.64 -18.79
N GLN A 236 6.24 -15.90 -17.66
CA GLN A 236 4.80 -16.15 -17.60
C GLN A 236 3.99 -14.89 -17.93
N SER A 237 2.69 -15.04 -18.19
CA SER A 237 1.81 -13.93 -18.60
C SER A 237 1.70 -12.81 -17.56
N ASP A 238 1.93 -13.13 -16.28
CA ASP A 238 1.94 -12.18 -15.18
C ASP A 238 3.34 -11.59 -14.90
N GLY A 239 4.35 -11.97 -15.69
CA GLY A 239 5.73 -11.52 -15.55
C GLY A 239 6.60 -12.40 -14.64
N PHE A 240 6.08 -13.47 -14.05
CA PHE A 240 6.86 -14.37 -13.20
C PHE A 240 7.81 -15.26 -14.01
N ILE A 241 9.02 -15.49 -13.49
CA ILE A 241 10.03 -16.37 -14.07
C ILE A 241 10.22 -17.56 -13.13
N ARG A 242 9.96 -18.78 -13.61
CA ARG A 242 10.14 -20.00 -12.79
C ARG A 242 11.60 -20.21 -12.39
N PRO A 243 11.88 -20.76 -11.19
CA PRO A 243 13.26 -21.02 -10.75
C PRO A 243 14.10 -21.84 -11.72
N GLU A 244 13.54 -22.84 -12.39
CA GLU A 244 14.28 -23.79 -13.24
C GLU A 244 14.92 -23.14 -14.48
N GLY A 245 14.39 -22.01 -14.93
CA GLY A 245 14.88 -21.26 -16.09
C GLY A 245 15.38 -19.87 -15.74
N ARG A 246 15.49 -19.53 -14.45
CA ARG A 246 15.77 -18.15 -14.03
C ARG A 246 17.26 -17.80 -14.22
N PRO A 247 17.59 -16.65 -14.85
CA PRO A 247 18.98 -16.23 -14.98
C PRO A 247 19.57 -15.93 -13.60
N SER A 248 20.89 -16.14 -13.42
CA SER A 248 21.57 -15.93 -12.13
C SER A 248 21.41 -14.50 -11.59
N ALA A 249 21.31 -13.50 -12.47
CA ALA A 249 21.06 -12.10 -12.10
C ALA A 249 19.67 -11.88 -11.44
N ALA A 250 18.73 -12.82 -11.65
CA ALA A 250 17.40 -12.80 -11.06
C ALA A 250 17.23 -13.80 -9.91
N ASP A 251 18.26 -14.58 -9.58
CA ASP A 251 18.16 -15.58 -8.53
C ASP A 251 18.06 -14.93 -7.14
N TYR A 252 17.30 -15.57 -6.26
CA TYR A 252 17.05 -15.07 -4.90
C TYR A 252 16.95 -16.24 -3.91
N PRO A 253 17.56 -16.15 -2.71
CA PRO A 253 17.45 -17.19 -1.69
C PRO A 253 16.00 -17.48 -1.32
N ASN A 254 15.63 -18.76 -1.23
CA ASN A 254 14.26 -19.21 -0.95
C ASN A 254 13.24 -18.64 -1.96
N SER A 255 13.53 -18.82 -3.26
CA SER A 255 12.64 -18.37 -4.33
C SER A 255 11.28 -19.05 -4.33
N PHE A 256 10.25 -18.27 -4.70
CA PHE A 256 8.91 -18.78 -4.98
C PHE A 256 8.95 -19.82 -6.11
N GLN A 257 8.25 -20.93 -5.92
CA GLN A 257 8.11 -22.01 -6.91
C GLN A 257 6.99 -21.72 -7.91
N GLU A 258 5.96 -21.01 -7.46
CA GLU A 258 4.82 -20.56 -8.25
C GLU A 258 4.69 -19.04 -8.14
N SER A 259 3.97 -18.42 -9.07
CA SER A 259 3.81 -16.98 -9.09
C SER A 259 3.14 -16.47 -7.81
N PRO A 260 3.74 -15.51 -7.09
CA PRO A 260 3.11 -14.88 -5.92
C PRO A 260 2.02 -13.87 -6.32
N VAL A 261 1.88 -13.53 -7.60
CA VAL A 261 0.98 -12.46 -8.08
C VAL A 261 -0.47 -12.66 -7.64
N PRO A 262 -1.12 -13.82 -7.79
CA PRO A 262 -2.53 -13.98 -7.41
C PRO A 262 -2.79 -13.73 -5.91
N ILE A 263 -1.87 -14.18 -5.05
CA ILE A 263 -1.96 -13.99 -3.60
C ILE A 263 -1.75 -12.51 -3.25
N LEU A 264 -0.80 -11.85 -3.93
CA LEU A 264 -0.57 -10.42 -3.77
C LEU A 264 -1.77 -9.60 -4.24
N GLU A 265 -2.37 -9.89 -5.40
CA GLU A 265 -3.58 -9.23 -5.87
C GLU A 265 -4.73 -9.35 -4.86
N ALA A 266 -4.92 -10.53 -4.28
CA ALA A 266 -5.89 -10.73 -3.20
C ALA A 266 -5.55 -9.87 -1.97
N LEU A 267 -4.30 -9.89 -1.51
CA LEU A 267 -3.84 -9.11 -0.35
C LEU A 267 -4.04 -7.61 -0.57
N PHE A 268 -3.62 -7.07 -1.71
CA PHE A 268 -3.77 -5.66 -2.03
C PHE A 268 -5.24 -5.28 -2.20
N SER A 269 -6.06 -6.14 -2.78
CA SER A 269 -7.52 -5.92 -2.85
C SER A 269 -8.15 -5.82 -1.46
N ILE A 270 -7.75 -6.70 -0.52
CA ILE A 270 -8.17 -6.62 0.87
C ILE A 270 -7.70 -5.31 1.52
N ARG A 271 -6.41 -4.98 1.40
CA ARG A 271 -5.83 -3.76 1.99
C ARG A 271 -6.48 -2.49 1.48
N ARG A 272 -6.93 -2.50 0.23
CA ARG A 272 -7.54 -1.36 -0.44
C ARG A 272 -9.05 -1.25 -0.25
N LYS A 273 -9.72 -2.30 0.24
CA LYS A 273 -11.16 -2.30 0.54
C LYS A 273 -12.00 -1.74 -0.62
N GLY A 274 -11.72 -2.23 -1.83
CA GLY A 274 -12.42 -1.82 -3.06
C GLY A 274 -11.87 -0.56 -3.74
N LEU A 275 -10.91 0.15 -3.15
CA LEU A 275 -10.25 1.28 -3.80
C LEU A 275 -9.25 0.80 -4.88
N GLY A 276 -9.38 1.32 -6.10
CA GLY A 276 -8.43 1.03 -7.17
C GLY A 276 -6.97 1.35 -6.79
N TYR A 277 -6.05 0.55 -7.30
CA TYR A 277 -4.60 0.73 -7.12
C TYR A 277 -3.77 0.43 -8.37
N LEU A 278 -4.41 0.10 -9.50
CA LEU A 278 -3.76 -0.18 -10.78
C LEU A 278 -2.74 0.89 -11.26
N PRO A 279 -2.97 2.22 -11.11
CA PRO A 279 -2.00 3.20 -11.58
C PRO A 279 -0.75 3.33 -10.69
N THR A 280 -0.73 2.68 -9.51
CA THR A 280 0.40 2.74 -8.57
C THR A 280 1.57 1.85 -9.01
N HIS A 281 2.73 1.97 -8.34
CA HIS A 281 3.90 1.15 -8.67
C HIS A 281 3.59 -0.35 -8.48
N ILE A 282 2.95 -0.70 -7.37
CA ILE A 282 2.52 -2.09 -7.14
C ILE A 282 1.44 -2.52 -8.12
N GLY A 283 0.47 -1.66 -8.43
CA GLY A 283 -0.57 -1.98 -9.42
C GLY A 283 0.01 -2.32 -10.79
N LYS A 284 0.95 -1.49 -11.26
CA LYS A 284 1.70 -1.74 -12.50
C LYS A 284 2.51 -3.04 -12.43
N LEU A 285 3.24 -3.28 -11.32
CA LEU A 285 4.02 -4.51 -11.11
C LEU A 285 3.14 -5.76 -11.19
N LEU A 286 2.02 -5.81 -10.50
CA LEU A 286 1.12 -6.98 -10.47
C LEU A 286 0.42 -7.21 -11.81
N SER A 287 0.21 -6.15 -12.60
CA SER A 287 -0.29 -6.25 -13.99
C SER A 287 0.81 -6.50 -15.03
N ALA A 288 1.99 -7.02 -14.62
CA ALA A 288 3.14 -7.29 -15.48
C ALA A 288 3.67 -6.07 -16.26
N ARG A 289 3.35 -4.84 -15.84
CA ARG A 289 3.85 -3.60 -16.46
C ARG A 289 5.21 -3.25 -15.88
N GLN A 290 6.16 -3.00 -16.77
CA GLN A 290 7.49 -2.56 -16.37
C GLN A 290 7.45 -1.11 -15.91
N LEU A 291 8.17 -0.83 -14.83
CA LEU A 291 8.44 0.54 -14.41
C LEU A 291 9.79 1.00 -14.99
N THR A 292 9.91 2.29 -15.24
CA THR A 292 11.16 2.95 -15.62
C THR A 292 11.62 3.91 -14.51
N ASN A 293 12.76 4.58 -14.67
CA ASN A 293 13.19 5.60 -13.71
C ASN A 293 12.21 6.79 -13.66
N GLU A 294 11.60 7.15 -14.79
CA GLU A 294 10.63 8.25 -14.91
C GLU A 294 9.40 8.05 -13.99
N ASP A 295 9.00 6.80 -13.71
CA ASP A 295 7.91 6.52 -12.78
C ASP A 295 8.20 7.00 -11.34
N PHE A 296 9.49 7.14 -11.00
CA PHE A 296 9.98 7.52 -9.67
C PHE A 296 10.41 8.98 -9.58
N GLU A 297 10.40 9.70 -10.69
CA GLU A 297 10.61 11.14 -10.69
C GLU A 297 9.35 11.80 -10.10
N ASP A 298 9.57 12.79 -9.23
CA ASP A 298 8.49 13.65 -8.77
C ASP A 298 8.06 14.49 -9.98
N ALA A 299 6.76 14.53 -10.27
CA ALA A 299 6.26 15.45 -11.28
C ALA A 299 6.43 16.85 -10.70
N ASP A 300 7.40 17.60 -11.24
CA ASP A 300 7.63 19.01 -10.94
C ASP A 300 6.34 19.86 -11.03
#